data_AF-A0A4Y8K900-F1
#
_entry.id   AF-A0A4Y8K900-F1
#
_cell.length_a   1.000
_cell.length_b   1.000
_cell.length_c   1.000
_cell.angle_alpha   90.00
_cell.angle_beta   90.00
_cell.angle_gamma   90.00
#
_symmetry.space_group_name_H-M   'P 1'
#
loop_
_entity.id
_entity.type
_entity.pdbx_description
1 polymer ?
#
loop_
_entity_poly.entity_id
_entity_poly.type
_entity_poly.pdbx_seq_one_letter_code
_entity_poly.pdbx_strand_id
1 'polypeptide(L)'
;MRGVLRPRLHAVGAYLINVHDMPVARTAAVFKDLFQVSVSAGRVSSVGAKTSALLAETVVLINQAVTASAVAHVDETGLRVGGGLAWAHCAGTTTHTVFHIDAKHGPAGTLNGGVLQSFTEVMVHDRR
;
A
#
# COMPACT_ATOMS: atom_id res chain seq x y z
N MET A 1 6.30 -16.96 23.58
CA MET A 1 5.11 -16.19 23.16
C MET A 1 5.34 -15.47 21.83
N ARG A 2 4.79 -16.00 20.71
CA ARG A 2 4.78 -15.34 19.40
C ARG A 2 3.61 -14.35 19.35
N GLY A 3 3.72 -13.24 20.08
CA GLY A 3 2.64 -12.25 20.25
C GLY A 3 2.64 -11.15 19.19
N VAL A 4 1.45 -10.86 18.66
CA VAL A 4 1.12 -9.65 17.89
C VAL A 4 1.44 -8.40 18.74
N LEU A 5 1.94 -7.33 18.11
CA LEU A 5 2.08 -6.03 18.78
C LEU A 5 0.71 -5.60 19.29
N ARG A 6 0.63 -4.99 20.48
CA ARG A 6 -0.64 -4.41 20.93
C ARG A 6 -1.18 -3.46 19.85
N PRO A 7 -2.50 -3.36 19.64
CA PRO A 7 -3.07 -2.68 18.46
C PRO A 7 -2.51 -1.27 18.21
N ARG A 8 -2.34 -0.47 19.26
CA ARG A 8 -1.77 0.89 19.16
C ARG A 8 -0.30 0.90 18.71
N LEU A 9 0.53 0.00 19.23
CA LEU A 9 1.93 -0.11 18.81
C LEU A 9 2.04 -0.66 17.39
N HIS A 10 1.15 -1.60 17.01
CA HIS A 10 1.07 -2.08 15.63
C HIS A 10 0.75 -0.93 14.67
N ALA A 11 -0.26 -0.11 14.99
CA ALA A 11 -0.65 1.04 14.18
C ALA A 11 0.49 2.07 14.03
N VAL A 12 1.17 2.42 15.12
CA VAL A 12 2.34 3.31 15.05
C VAL A 12 3.45 2.70 14.20
N GLY A 13 3.73 1.41 14.36
CA GLY A 13 4.74 0.72 13.56
C GLY A 13 4.39 0.69 12.08
N ALA A 14 3.12 0.46 11.75
CA ALA A 14 2.63 0.45 10.38
C ALA A 14 2.74 1.83 9.75
N TYR A 15 2.41 2.88 10.51
CA TYR A 15 2.56 4.26 10.08
C TYR A 15 4.02 4.63 9.83
N LEU A 16 4.92 4.31 10.78
CA LEU A 16 6.35 4.61 10.62
C LEU A 16 6.97 3.86 9.44
N ILE A 17 6.64 2.59 9.24
CA ILE A 17 7.23 1.78 8.16
C ILE A 17 6.64 2.14 6.80
N ASN A 18 5.31 2.25 6.69
CA ASN A 18 4.65 2.34 5.38
C ASN A 18 4.36 3.77 4.92
N VAL A 19 4.37 4.76 5.83
CA VAL A 19 4.09 6.17 5.50
C VAL A 19 5.34 7.04 5.62
N HIS A 20 6.24 6.72 6.56
CA HIS A 20 7.49 7.46 6.77
C HIS A 20 8.73 6.70 6.25
N ASP A 21 8.53 5.56 5.59
CA ASP A 21 9.60 4.71 5.03
C ASP A 21 10.72 4.40 6.04
N MET A 22 10.36 4.30 7.32
CA MET A 22 11.33 4.17 8.40
C MET A 22 11.98 2.79 8.38
N PRO A 23 13.33 2.68 8.40
CA PRO A 23 14.01 1.40 8.47
C PRO A 23 13.60 0.59 9.70
N VAL A 24 13.45 -0.74 9.54
CA VAL A 24 13.02 -1.66 10.61
C VAL A 24 13.79 -1.47 11.92
N ALA A 25 15.11 -1.35 11.85
CA ALA A 25 15.94 -1.15 13.04
C ALA A 25 15.68 0.19 13.72
N ARG A 26 15.43 1.25 12.93
CA ARG A 26 15.11 2.58 13.47
C ARG A 26 13.71 2.62 14.08
N THR A 27 12.74 1.95 13.48
CA THR A 27 11.40 1.78 14.08
C THR A 27 11.47 1.03 15.41
N ALA A 28 12.32 0.01 15.53
CA ALA A 28 12.55 -0.68 16.80
C ALA A 28 13.19 0.23 17.86
N ALA A 29 14.13 1.09 17.47
CA ALA A 29 14.74 2.09 18.34
C ALA A 29 13.71 3.11 18.85
N VAL A 30 12.87 3.66 17.95
CA VAL A 30 11.77 4.59 18.32
C VAL A 30 10.84 3.97 19.36
N PHE A 31 10.53 2.68 19.23
CA PHE A 31 9.71 1.99 20.22
C PHE A 31 10.35 1.87 21.60
N LYS A 32 11.66 1.61 21.63
CA LYS A 32 12.43 1.60 22.88
C LYS A 32 12.51 3.01 23.48
N ASP A 33 12.84 4.01 22.69
CA ASP A 33 13.14 5.35 23.19
C ASP A 33 11.87 6.07 23.68
N LEU A 34 10.77 6.00 22.92
CA LEU A 34 9.54 6.75 23.22
C LEU A 34 8.56 5.98 24.11
N PHE A 35 8.51 4.66 23.99
CA PHE A 35 7.53 3.83 24.70
C PHE A 35 8.16 2.89 25.72
N GLN A 36 9.49 2.86 25.83
CA GLN A 36 10.22 1.92 26.71
C GLN A 36 9.87 0.45 26.41
N VAL A 37 9.52 0.16 25.15
CA VAL A 37 9.14 -1.17 24.68
C VAL A 37 10.24 -1.73 23.79
N SER A 38 10.96 -2.73 24.27
CA SER A 38 11.91 -3.49 23.47
C SER A 38 11.20 -4.46 22.53
N VAL A 39 11.43 -4.29 21.23
CA VAL A 39 10.86 -5.16 20.19
C VAL A 39 11.91 -5.61 19.20
N SER A 40 11.81 -6.87 18.80
CA SER A 40 12.76 -7.45 17.84
C SER A 40 12.53 -6.91 16.43
N ALA A 41 13.61 -6.84 15.65
CA ALA A 41 13.55 -6.48 14.23
C ALA A 41 12.57 -7.38 13.46
N GLY A 42 12.55 -8.69 13.73
CA GLY A 42 11.59 -9.62 13.10
C GLY A 42 10.13 -9.32 13.42
N ARG A 43 9.82 -8.75 14.59
CA ARG A 43 8.46 -8.33 14.91
C ARG A 43 8.08 -7.08 14.14
N VAL A 44 8.98 -6.10 14.09
CA VAL A 44 8.79 -4.85 13.36
C VAL A 44 8.66 -5.11 11.85
N SER A 45 9.49 -5.95 11.26
CA SER A 45 9.39 -6.32 9.84
C SER A 45 8.09 -7.04 9.50
N SER A 46 7.48 -7.77 10.46
CA SER A 46 6.20 -8.44 10.25
C SER A 46 4.99 -7.49 10.19
N VAL A 47 5.16 -6.21 10.56
CA VAL A 47 4.05 -5.24 10.65
C VAL A 47 3.44 -4.96 9.28
N GLY A 48 4.26 -4.82 8.23
CA GLY A 48 3.77 -4.54 6.87
C GLY A 48 2.79 -5.62 6.38
N ALA A 49 3.22 -6.88 6.35
CA ALA A 49 2.40 -8.00 5.90
C ALA A 49 1.11 -8.18 6.70
N LYS A 50 1.18 -8.03 8.03
CA LYS A 50 -0.01 -8.09 8.90
C LYS A 50 -0.97 -6.93 8.65
N THR A 51 -0.45 -5.72 8.45
CA THR A 51 -1.28 -4.54 8.15
C THR A 51 -1.97 -4.70 6.80
N SER A 52 -1.25 -5.20 5.79
CA SER A 52 -1.83 -5.53 4.48
C SER A 52 -2.98 -6.54 4.60
N ALA A 53 -2.81 -7.62 5.37
CA ALA A 53 -3.88 -8.58 5.61
C ALA A 53 -5.11 -7.95 6.30
N LEU A 54 -4.90 -7.05 7.26
CA LEU A 54 -5.99 -6.36 7.97
C LEU A 54 -6.73 -5.35 7.07
N LEU A 55 -6.05 -4.78 6.07
CA LEU A 55 -6.61 -3.78 5.15
C LEU A 55 -7.15 -4.39 3.84
N ALA A 56 -7.10 -5.72 3.68
CA ALA A 56 -7.48 -6.38 2.42
C ALA A 56 -8.91 -6.01 1.97
N GLU A 57 -9.88 -6.04 2.88
CA GLU A 57 -11.26 -5.64 2.59
C GLU A 57 -11.38 -4.15 2.29
N THR A 58 -10.65 -3.30 3.03
CA THR A 58 -10.62 -1.86 2.78
C THR A 58 -10.12 -1.54 1.38
N VAL A 59 -9.09 -2.25 0.90
CA VAL A 59 -8.56 -2.09 -0.48
C VAL A 59 -9.63 -2.46 -1.51
N VAL A 60 -10.42 -3.52 -1.28
CA VAL A 60 -11.53 -3.89 -2.16
C VAL A 60 -12.60 -2.79 -2.21
N LEU A 61 -12.99 -2.25 -1.05
CA LEU A 61 -13.98 -1.16 -0.97
C LEU A 61 -13.50 0.11 -1.66
N ILE A 62 -12.22 0.47 -1.50
CA ILE A 62 -11.61 1.62 -2.19
C ILE A 62 -11.63 1.39 -3.71
N ASN A 63 -11.26 0.19 -4.17
CA ASN A 63 -11.28 -0.15 -5.60
C ASN A 63 -12.70 -0.03 -6.17
N GLN A 64 -13.71 -0.53 -5.47
CA GLN A 64 -15.13 -0.37 -5.85
C GLN A 64 -15.55 1.10 -5.91
N ALA A 65 -15.16 1.91 -4.93
CA ALA A 65 -15.48 3.33 -4.89
C ALA A 65 -14.83 4.12 -6.05
N VAL A 66 -13.58 3.79 -6.41
CA VAL A 66 -12.91 4.36 -7.59
C VAL A 66 -13.61 3.91 -8.87
N THR A 67 -13.94 2.62 -8.97
CA THR A 67 -14.61 2.04 -10.15
C THR A 67 -16.00 2.66 -10.40
N ALA A 68 -16.74 2.97 -9.33
CA ALA A 68 -18.07 3.58 -9.42
C ALA A 68 -18.05 5.11 -9.63
N SER A 69 -16.88 5.74 -9.72
CA SER A 69 -16.77 7.18 -9.86
C SER A 69 -16.99 7.66 -11.30
N ALA A 70 -17.44 8.91 -11.46
CA ALA A 70 -17.58 9.52 -12.78
C ALA A 70 -16.23 9.87 -13.44
N VAL A 71 -15.20 10.11 -12.63
CA VAL A 71 -13.86 10.45 -13.10
C VAL A 71 -12.82 9.71 -12.26
N ALA A 72 -11.96 8.94 -12.92
CA ALA A 72 -10.81 8.29 -12.30
C ALA A 72 -9.51 8.79 -12.96
N HIS A 73 -8.53 9.11 -12.12
CA HIS A 73 -7.18 9.48 -12.53
C HIS A 73 -6.27 8.28 -12.39
N VAL A 74 -5.58 7.91 -13.46
CA VAL A 74 -4.65 6.77 -13.48
C VAL A 74 -3.25 7.22 -13.81
N ASP A 75 -2.28 6.65 -13.11
CA ASP A 75 -0.85 6.90 -13.30
C ASP A 75 -0.06 5.64 -12.94
N GLU A 76 1.19 5.56 -13.39
CA GLU A 76 2.07 4.45 -13.09
C GLU A 76 3.53 4.87 -12.90
N THR A 77 4.24 4.16 -12.04
CA THR A 77 5.68 4.38 -11.84
C THR A 77 6.43 3.07 -11.69
N GLY A 78 7.65 3.03 -12.21
CA GLY A 78 8.55 1.89 -12.05
C GLY A 78 9.10 1.79 -10.62
N LEU A 79 9.17 0.56 -10.09
CA LEU A 79 9.80 0.25 -8.81
C LEU A 79 10.54 -1.09 -8.85
N ARG A 80 11.33 -1.37 -7.82
CA ARG A 80 12.02 -2.66 -7.67
C ARG A 80 11.34 -3.53 -6.62
N VAL A 81 10.93 -4.73 -7.03
CA VAL A 81 10.34 -5.74 -6.15
C VAL A 81 11.18 -7.01 -6.24
N GLY A 82 11.74 -7.45 -5.11
CA GLY A 82 12.63 -8.62 -5.08
C GLY A 82 13.86 -8.51 -6.00
N GLY A 83 14.32 -7.30 -6.30
CA GLY A 83 15.41 -7.04 -7.25
C GLY A 83 15.00 -6.95 -8.73
N GLY A 84 13.78 -7.37 -9.07
CA GLY A 84 13.21 -7.22 -10.42
C GLY A 84 12.55 -5.86 -10.64
N LEU A 85 12.38 -5.46 -11.90
CA LEU A 85 11.53 -4.33 -12.26
C LEU A 85 10.06 -4.73 -12.13
N ALA A 86 9.27 -3.88 -11.50
CA ALA A 86 7.81 -3.95 -11.46
C ALA A 86 7.25 -2.54 -11.66
N TRP A 87 5.93 -2.44 -11.78
CA TRP A 87 5.20 -1.20 -12.01
C TRP A 87 4.10 -1.06 -10.96
N ALA A 88 4.09 0.08 -10.28
CA ALA A 88 3.02 0.47 -9.38
C ALA A 88 2.01 1.28 -10.18
N HIS A 89 0.86 0.68 -10.42
CA HIS A 89 -0.30 1.30 -11.03
C HIS A 89 -1.12 1.96 -9.92
N CYS A 90 -1.57 3.19 -10.14
CA CYS A 90 -2.52 3.83 -9.25
C CYS A 90 -3.78 4.25 -10.01
N ALA A 91 -4.91 4.21 -9.30
CA ALA A 91 -6.14 4.79 -9.76
C ALA A 91 -6.80 5.52 -8.59
N GLY A 92 -7.24 6.75 -8.82
CA GLY A 92 -7.79 7.57 -7.76
C GLY A 92 -8.84 8.58 -8.19
N THR A 93 -9.62 8.98 -7.20
CA THR A 93 -10.54 10.11 -7.22
C THR A 93 -10.03 11.17 -6.24
N THR A 94 -10.80 12.24 -6.02
CA THR A 94 -10.48 13.24 -5.00
C THR A 94 -10.35 12.64 -3.58
N THR A 95 -11.00 11.51 -3.30
CA THR A 95 -11.11 10.97 -1.93
C THR A 95 -10.59 9.55 -1.77
N HIS A 96 -10.39 8.81 -2.85
CA HIS A 96 -10.01 7.40 -2.82
C HIS A 96 -8.84 7.15 -3.76
N THR A 97 -7.88 6.30 -3.35
CA THR A 97 -6.78 5.88 -4.21
C THR A 97 -6.45 4.42 -3.94
N VAL A 98 -6.36 3.64 -4.99
CA VAL A 98 -5.92 2.24 -4.94
C VAL A 98 -4.63 2.08 -5.73
N PHE A 99 -3.74 1.24 -5.21
CA PHE A 99 -2.49 0.86 -5.87
C PHE A 99 -2.51 -0.63 -6.20
N HIS A 100 -1.93 -0.98 -7.35
CA HIS A 100 -1.71 -2.34 -7.81
C HIS A 100 -0.29 -2.50 -8.31
N ILE A 101 0.39 -3.60 -7.95
CA ILE A 101 1.74 -3.89 -8.43
C ILE A 101 1.67 -4.98 -9.49
N ASP A 102 2.23 -4.70 -10.67
CA ASP A 102 2.29 -5.66 -11.77
C ASP A 102 3.68 -5.69 -12.42
N ALA A 103 4.03 -6.82 -13.05
CA ALA A 103 5.23 -6.90 -13.87
C ALA A 103 5.07 -6.15 -15.21
N LYS A 104 3.83 -5.97 -15.67
CA LYS A 104 3.49 -5.28 -16.91
C LYS A 104 3.35 -3.78 -16.67
N HIS A 105 3.96 -3.01 -17.57
CA HIS A 105 3.73 -1.58 -17.74
C HIS A 105 2.46 -1.33 -18.55
N GLY A 106 1.91 -0.13 -18.44
CA GLY A 106 0.85 0.37 -19.29
C GLY A 106 -0.50 -0.28 -19.02
N PRO A 107 -1.45 -0.12 -19.97
CA PRO A 107 -2.84 -0.53 -19.79
C PRO A 107 -3.02 -2.00 -19.39
N ALA A 108 -2.12 -2.89 -19.84
CA ALA A 108 -2.18 -4.29 -19.48
C ALA A 108 -1.96 -4.54 -17.98
N GLY A 109 -1.05 -3.79 -17.35
CA GLY A 109 -0.83 -3.88 -15.90
C GLY A 109 -1.97 -3.21 -15.12
N THR A 110 -2.46 -2.07 -15.59
CA THR A 110 -3.58 -1.37 -14.96
C THR A 110 -4.88 -2.18 -15.02
N LEU A 111 -5.14 -2.88 -16.14
CA LEU A 111 -6.26 -3.82 -16.30
C LEU A 111 -6.18 -4.99 -15.32
N ASN A 112 -4.99 -5.52 -15.04
CA ASN A 112 -4.85 -6.59 -14.04
C ASN A 112 -5.20 -6.13 -12.62
N GLY A 113 -5.10 -4.82 -12.34
CA GLY A 113 -5.48 -4.21 -11.06
C GLY A 113 -6.98 -4.08 -10.82
N GLY A 114 -7.82 -4.51 -11.78
CA GLY A 114 -9.27 -4.61 -11.63
C GLY A 114 -10.05 -3.30 -11.81
N VAL A 115 -9.42 -2.13 -11.57
CA VAL A 115 -10.11 -0.84 -11.73
C VAL A 115 -10.55 -0.62 -13.17
N LEU A 116 -9.70 -0.92 -14.15
CA LEU A 116 -10.02 -0.65 -15.56
C LEU A 116 -10.98 -1.66 -16.19
N GLN A 117 -11.14 -2.85 -15.62
CA GLN A 117 -11.97 -3.88 -16.24
C GLN A 117 -13.47 -3.53 -16.18
N SER A 118 -13.88 -2.72 -15.21
CA SER A 118 -15.28 -2.39 -14.95
C SER A 118 -15.58 -0.89 -14.96
N PHE A 119 -14.57 -0.05 -15.21
CA PHE A 119 -14.75 1.40 -15.30
C PHE A 119 -15.30 1.81 -16.67
N THR A 120 -16.44 2.51 -16.68
CA THR A 120 -17.15 2.88 -17.92
C THR A 120 -17.20 4.38 -18.18
N GLU A 121 -16.72 5.19 -17.24
CA GLU A 121 -16.82 6.65 -17.27
C GLU A 121 -15.53 7.32 -17.77
N VAL A 122 -15.24 8.55 -17.34
CA VAL A 122 -14.09 9.32 -17.84
C VAL A 122 -12.81 8.95 -17.11
N MET A 123 -11.82 8.48 -17.85
CA MET A 123 -10.50 8.19 -17.32
C MET A 123 -9.46 9.22 -17.78
N VAL A 124 -8.72 9.76 -16.82
CA VAL A 124 -7.66 10.73 -17.06
C VAL A 124 -6.31 10.08 -16.79
N HIS A 125 -5.40 10.19 -17.74
CA HIS A 125 -4.02 9.71 -17.65
C HIS A 125 -3.10 10.84 -18.10
N ASP A 126 -1.97 11.02 -17.41
CA ASP A 126 -0.92 11.94 -17.86
C ASP A 126 -0.24 11.39 -19.12
N ARG A 127 -0.55 11.96 -20.29
CA ARG A 127 0.14 11.58 -21.53
C ARG A 127 1.56 12.15 -21.49
N ARG A 128 2.55 11.27 -21.34
CA ARG A 128 3.87 11.51 -21.93
C ARG A 128 3.95 10.98 -23.34
#